data_AF-A0A3A0DQW6-F1
#
_entry.id   AF-A0A3A0DQW6-F1
#
_cell.length_a   1.000
_cell.length_b   1.000
_cell.length_c   1.000
_cell.angle_alpha   90.00
_cell.angle_beta   90.00
_cell.angle_gamma   90.00
#
_symmetry.space_group_name_H-M   'P 1'
#
loop_
_entity.id
_entity.type
_entity.pdbx_description
1 polymer ?
#
loop_
_entity_poly.entity_id
_entity_poly.type
_entity_poly.pdbx_seq_one_letter_code
_entity_poly.pdbx_strand_id
1 'polypeptide(L)'
;MQQAAVASIFTVTAQLTGDFRAANPDNIVLDVTVNVNNNVASWIVDLNSPLHPSAKLDSFFFNLNLGAATIAFSNFGPNTDVATNKDWESISGNNAAGSGSADFMFGVGKGKSPNEVNNAVSLTFDTTLSSGNFTQAMFSFASLSTGGGIPAPGAQMGAHVQSLGTSGNDSGFAVANFPPPPVSHGVPEASSIVAWLGLSLCGVLAYKRPRFARR
;
A
#
# COMPACT_ATOMS: atom_id res chain seq x y z
N MET A 1 -10.90 -27.26 17.62
CA MET A 1 -11.43 -26.89 16.29
C MET A 1 -10.49 -25.86 15.71
N GLN A 2 -9.69 -26.22 14.70
CA GLN A 2 -8.86 -25.25 13.98
C GLN A 2 -9.79 -24.36 13.17
N GLN A 3 -9.83 -23.08 13.52
CA GLN A 3 -10.51 -22.07 12.73
C GLN A 3 -9.80 -22.00 11.37
N ALA A 4 -10.53 -22.30 10.29
CA ALA A 4 -10.02 -22.12 8.94
C ALA A 4 -9.61 -20.65 8.77
N ALA A 5 -8.35 -20.41 8.43
CA ALA A 5 -7.87 -19.07 8.12
C ALA A 5 -8.69 -18.53 6.94
N VAL A 6 -9.42 -17.44 7.16
CA VAL A 6 -10.16 -16.77 6.10
C VAL A 6 -9.16 -16.22 5.09
N ALA A 7 -9.42 -16.45 3.81
CA ALA A 7 -8.60 -15.94 2.73
C ALA A 7 -8.55 -14.41 2.79
N SER A 8 -7.36 -13.82 2.77
CA SER A 8 -7.18 -12.36 2.81
C SER A 8 -7.12 -11.81 1.39
N ILE A 9 -8.25 -11.28 0.91
CA ILE A 9 -8.33 -10.60 -0.39
C ILE A 9 -8.60 -9.12 -0.14
N PHE A 10 -7.69 -8.26 -0.58
CA PHE A 10 -7.85 -6.81 -0.49
C PHE A 10 -6.96 -6.10 -1.51
N THR A 11 -7.26 -4.83 -1.77
CA THR A 11 -6.44 -3.97 -2.63
C THR A 11 -5.92 -2.79 -1.83
N VAL A 12 -4.66 -2.44 -2.04
CA VAL A 12 -4.03 -1.22 -1.53
C VAL A 12 -3.69 -0.34 -2.72
N THR A 13 -4.06 0.93 -2.67
CA THR A 13 -3.68 1.93 -3.68
C THR A 13 -2.96 3.10 -3.04
N ALA A 14 -1.98 3.67 -3.74
CA ALA A 14 -1.29 4.88 -3.34
C ALA A 14 -0.80 5.63 -4.57
N GLN A 15 -0.62 6.94 -4.44
CA GLN A 15 -0.04 7.78 -5.49
C GLN A 15 1.26 8.37 -4.97
N LEU A 16 2.36 8.07 -5.66
CA LEU A 16 3.67 8.65 -5.41
C LEU A 16 3.76 9.98 -6.15
N THR A 17 4.27 10.97 -5.44
CA THR A 17 4.53 12.31 -5.99
C THR A 17 5.92 12.75 -5.56
N GLY A 18 6.62 13.51 -6.40
CA GLY A 18 7.91 14.12 -6.09
C GLY A 18 8.46 14.85 -7.31
N ASP A 19 9.46 15.72 -7.23
CA ASP A 19 10.66 15.82 -6.38
C ASP A 19 10.52 16.81 -5.19
N PHE A 20 11.12 16.48 -4.04
CA PHE A 20 11.06 17.30 -2.81
C PHE A 20 12.06 18.46 -2.78
N ARG A 21 12.99 18.50 -3.72
CA ARG A 21 14.03 19.54 -3.80
C ARG A 21 13.43 20.79 -4.42
N ALA A 22 13.66 21.95 -3.78
CA ALA A 22 13.12 23.24 -4.20
C ALA A 22 13.51 23.69 -5.63
N ALA A 23 14.49 23.02 -6.26
CA ALA A 23 14.96 23.33 -7.61
C ALA A 23 14.21 22.55 -8.73
N ASN A 24 13.49 21.47 -8.40
CA ASN A 24 12.81 20.59 -9.36
C ASN A 24 11.36 20.36 -8.90
N PRO A 25 10.40 21.22 -9.30
CA PRO A 25 8.98 21.01 -9.03
C PRO A 25 8.44 19.98 -10.03
N ASP A 26 8.90 18.74 -9.91
CA ASP A 26 8.55 17.74 -10.89
C ASP A 26 7.13 17.24 -10.63
N ASN A 27 6.26 17.33 -11.63
CA ASN A 27 4.92 16.78 -11.58
C ASN A 27 4.99 15.29 -11.90
N ILE A 28 5.91 14.58 -11.24
CA ILE A 28 6.02 13.14 -11.35
C ILE A 28 4.90 12.56 -10.51
N VAL A 29 4.09 11.75 -11.16
CA VAL A 29 2.99 11.04 -10.58
C VAL A 29 3.13 9.58 -10.97
N LEU A 30 3.12 8.70 -9.97
CA LEU A 30 3.01 7.27 -10.18
C LEU A 30 1.86 6.72 -9.36
N ASP A 31 1.05 5.89 -9.98
CA ASP A 31 -0.05 5.20 -9.34
C ASP A 31 0.40 3.77 -9.02
N VAL A 32 0.29 3.39 -7.75
CA VAL A 32 0.65 2.06 -7.26
C VAL A 32 -0.62 1.34 -6.82
N THR A 33 -0.81 0.15 -7.35
CA THR A 33 -1.89 -0.76 -6.96
C THR A 33 -1.29 -2.09 -6.53
N VAL A 34 -1.71 -2.57 -5.35
CA VAL A 34 -1.33 -3.88 -4.82
C VAL A 34 -2.59 -4.70 -4.63
N ASN A 35 -2.73 -5.76 -5.41
CA ASN A 35 -3.82 -6.71 -5.29
C ASN A 35 -3.34 -7.91 -4.48
N VAL A 36 -3.90 -8.08 -3.30
CA VAL A 36 -3.53 -9.15 -2.38
C VAL A 36 -4.51 -10.29 -2.48
N ASN A 37 -3.99 -11.49 -2.62
CA ASN A 37 -4.72 -12.75 -2.52
C ASN A 37 -3.93 -13.73 -1.65
N ASN A 38 -4.33 -13.86 -0.39
CA ASN A 38 -3.67 -14.68 0.61
C ASN A 38 -2.21 -14.29 0.84
N ASN A 39 -1.29 -15.17 0.51
CA ASN A 39 0.15 -15.00 0.68
C ASN A 39 0.84 -14.38 -0.54
N VAL A 40 0.09 -14.05 -1.60
CA VAL A 40 0.60 -13.39 -2.80
C VAL A 40 0.05 -11.96 -2.86
N ALA A 41 0.93 -11.02 -3.14
CA ALA A 41 0.59 -9.63 -3.45
C ALA A 41 1.15 -9.29 -4.84
N SER A 42 0.25 -8.95 -5.76
CA SER A 42 0.56 -8.55 -7.13
C SER A 42 0.59 -7.04 -7.23
N TRP A 43 1.74 -6.51 -7.63
CA TRP A 43 2.03 -5.08 -7.69
C TRP A 43 1.92 -4.59 -9.13
N ILE A 44 1.31 -3.42 -9.27
CA ILE A 44 1.27 -2.65 -10.50
C ILE A 44 1.77 -1.26 -10.14
N VAL A 45 2.86 -0.83 -10.78
CA VAL A 45 3.42 0.52 -10.63
C VAL A 45 3.31 1.19 -11.99
N ASP A 46 2.43 2.16 -12.08
CA ASP A 46 2.09 2.86 -13.30
C ASP A 46 2.66 4.27 -13.29
N LEU A 47 3.45 4.61 -14.30
CA LEU A 47 3.95 5.97 -14.45
C LEU A 47 2.84 6.79 -15.13
N ASN A 48 2.32 7.80 -14.45
CA ASN A 48 1.21 8.62 -14.93
C ASN A 48 1.59 10.10 -14.90
N SER A 49 2.70 10.43 -15.54
CA SER A 49 3.34 11.75 -15.52
C SER A 49 3.18 12.45 -16.88
N PRO A 50 1.98 12.95 -17.23
CA PRO A 50 1.70 13.48 -18.57
C PRO A 50 2.53 14.72 -18.93
N LEU A 51 2.99 15.46 -17.92
CA LEU A 51 3.89 16.61 -18.11
C LEU A 51 5.33 16.20 -18.41
N HIS A 52 5.66 14.92 -18.24
CA HIS A 52 6.94 14.32 -18.56
C HIS A 52 6.72 13.11 -19.49
N PRO A 53 6.34 13.32 -20.77
CA PRO A 53 5.96 12.24 -21.68
C PRO A 53 7.10 11.26 -21.97
N SER A 54 8.35 11.72 -21.88
CA SER A 54 9.55 10.90 -22.02
C SER A 54 10.02 10.21 -20.74
N ALA A 55 9.31 10.39 -19.62
CA ALA A 55 9.71 9.86 -18.34
C ALA A 55 9.73 8.33 -18.35
N LYS A 56 10.71 7.79 -17.63
CA LYS A 56 10.94 6.35 -17.52
C LYS A 56 11.18 5.98 -16.07
N LEU A 57 10.54 4.92 -15.60
CA LEU A 57 10.81 4.36 -14.28
C LEU A 57 12.14 3.59 -14.33
N ASP A 58 13.03 3.92 -13.40
CA ASP A 58 14.33 3.26 -13.25
C ASP A 58 14.30 2.23 -12.11
N SER A 59 13.71 2.63 -10.98
CA SER A 59 13.56 1.75 -9.80
C SER A 59 12.39 2.15 -8.92
N PHE A 60 11.83 1.15 -8.22
CA PHE A 60 10.76 1.27 -7.24
C PHE A 60 11.21 0.68 -5.91
N PHE A 61 10.91 1.36 -4.81
CA PHE A 61 11.33 1.04 -3.46
C PHE A 61 10.14 1.05 -2.53
N PHE A 62 10.13 0.13 -1.56
CA PHE A 62 9.02 0.06 -0.61
C PHE A 62 9.41 -0.64 0.69
N ASN A 63 8.68 -0.29 1.74
CA ASN A 63 8.73 -0.91 3.05
C ASN A 63 7.46 -1.70 3.29
N LEU A 64 7.55 -2.76 4.07
CA LEU A 64 6.39 -3.48 4.62
C LEU A 64 6.63 -3.69 6.12
N ASN A 65 5.57 -3.75 6.91
CA ASN A 65 5.63 -4.16 8.30
C ASN A 65 5.56 -5.69 8.37
N LEU A 66 6.71 -6.33 8.12
CA LEU A 66 6.84 -7.78 8.17
C LEU A 66 7.71 -8.16 9.38
N GLY A 67 7.27 -9.17 10.13
CA GLY A 67 8.14 -9.90 11.07
C GLY A 67 9.07 -10.87 10.32
N ALA A 68 9.57 -11.92 10.97
CA ALA A 68 10.54 -12.90 10.43
C ALA A 68 10.14 -13.69 9.15
N ALA A 69 9.15 -13.23 8.39
CA ALA A 69 8.73 -13.80 7.11
C ALA A 69 9.78 -13.54 6.02
N THR A 70 10.08 -14.57 5.23
CA THR A 70 10.87 -14.42 4.00
C THR A 70 9.92 -14.10 2.86
N ILE A 71 10.14 -12.97 2.19
CA ILE A 71 9.42 -12.60 0.97
C ILE A 71 10.20 -13.11 -0.23
N ALA A 72 9.51 -13.73 -1.20
CA ALA A 72 10.07 -14.10 -2.48
C ALA A 72 9.46 -13.23 -3.58
N PHE A 73 10.25 -12.86 -4.57
CA PHE A 73 9.80 -12.06 -5.69
C PHE A 73 9.73 -12.87 -6.98
N SER A 74 8.76 -12.59 -7.83
CA SER A 74 8.58 -13.26 -9.12
C SER A 74 7.84 -12.38 -10.12
N ASN A 75 7.76 -12.84 -11.37
CA ASN A 75 6.96 -12.22 -12.44
C ASN A 75 7.27 -10.73 -12.69
N PHE A 76 8.56 -10.37 -12.58
CA PHE A 76 9.01 -9.00 -12.78
C PHE A 76 8.91 -8.55 -14.24
N GLY A 77 8.38 -7.36 -14.46
CA GLY A 77 8.67 -6.59 -15.65
C GLY A 77 7.48 -5.84 -16.21
N PRO A 78 7.67 -5.21 -17.38
CA PRO A 78 6.63 -4.49 -18.08
C PRO A 78 5.39 -5.34 -18.34
N ASN A 79 4.21 -4.76 -18.16
CA ASN A 79 2.92 -5.44 -18.37
C ASN A 79 2.67 -5.89 -19.82
N THR A 80 3.49 -5.45 -20.77
CA THR A 80 3.42 -5.80 -22.19
C THR A 80 4.18 -7.07 -22.58
N ASP A 81 5.02 -7.65 -21.71
CA ASP A 81 6.03 -8.66 -22.12
C ASP A 81 6.21 -9.84 -21.13
N VAL A 82 5.14 -10.59 -20.87
CA VAL A 82 5.15 -11.75 -19.95
C VAL A 82 6.18 -12.84 -20.34
N ALA A 83 6.65 -12.88 -21.60
CA ALA A 83 7.55 -13.91 -22.12
C ALA A 83 9.06 -13.55 -22.10
N THR A 84 9.42 -12.27 -21.98
CA THR A 84 10.83 -11.77 -21.98
C THR A 84 11.20 -11.02 -20.69
N ASN A 85 10.28 -10.98 -19.72
CA ASN A 85 10.32 -10.35 -18.39
C ASN A 85 11.43 -10.86 -17.44
N LYS A 86 12.68 -10.94 -17.90
CA LYS A 86 13.84 -11.42 -17.12
C LYS A 86 14.80 -10.33 -16.66
N ASP A 87 14.55 -9.08 -17.03
CA ASP A 87 15.57 -8.06 -16.85
C ASP A 87 15.28 -7.07 -15.72
N TRP A 88 14.05 -7.02 -15.22
CA TRP A 88 13.73 -6.39 -13.95
C TRP A 88 14.00 -7.37 -12.81
N GLU A 89 14.59 -6.88 -11.73
CA GLU A 89 15.05 -7.72 -10.63
C GLU A 89 14.85 -7.06 -9.26
N SER A 90 14.85 -7.87 -8.21
CA SER A 90 14.99 -7.36 -6.84
C SER A 90 16.38 -6.79 -6.65
N ILE A 91 16.45 -5.56 -6.17
CA ILE A 91 17.70 -4.87 -5.81
C ILE A 91 17.68 -4.54 -4.31
N SER A 92 18.83 -4.10 -3.78
CA SER A 92 18.87 -3.56 -2.42
C SER A 92 18.00 -2.30 -2.34
N GLY A 93 17.24 -2.17 -1.25
CA GLY A 93 16.55 -0.92 -0.93
C GLY A 93 17.44 0.14 -0.27
N ASN A 94 18.69 -0.19 0.05
CA ASN A 94 19.63 0.75 0.67
C ASN A 94 20.18 1.74 -0.35
N ASN A 95 20.40 2.99 0.06
CA ASN A 95 20.87 4.09 -0.77
C ASN A 95 20.08 4.19 -2.09
N ALA A 96 18.76 4.22 -1.99
CA ALA A 96 17.86 4.28 -3.13
C ALA A 96 18.29 5.38 -4.13
N ALA A 97 18.43 5.01 -5.40
CA ALA A 97 18.91 5.93 -6.44
C ALA A 97 18.01 7.16 -6.55
N GLY A 98 18.61 8.34 -6.73
CA GLY A 98 17.88 9.62 -6.81
C GLY A 98 17.25 10.11 -5.50
N SER A 99 17.20 9.28 -4.45
CA SER A 99 16.57 9.65 -3.17
C SER A 99 17.42 10.55 -2.27
N GLY A 100 18.71 10.69 -2.55
CA GLY A 100 19.67 11.38 -1.67
C GLY A 100 20.22 10.52 -0.52
N SER A 101 20.28 9.20 -0.70
CA SER A 101 20.68 8.21 0.32
C SER A 101 19.60 7.90 1.36
N ALA A 102 18.35 7.75 0.92
CA ALA A 102 17.34 7.09 1.73
C ALA A 102 17.42 5.57 1.61
N ASP A 103 17.07 4.89 2.69
CA ASP A 103 17.06 3.44 2.79
C ASP A 103 15.63 2.91 2.93
N PHE A 104 15.32 1.93 2.10
CA PHE A 104 14.09 1.13 2.11
C PHE A 104 14.41 -0.35 2.34
N MET A 105 13.41 -1.13 2.73
CA MET A 105 13.52 -2.55 2.99
C MET A 105 13.69 -3.35 1.70
N PHE A 106 12.98 -2.96 0.64
CA PHE A 106 13.02 -3.62 -0.66
C PHE A 106 13.18 -2.62 -1.79
N GLY A 107 13.79 -3.10 -2.87
CA GLY A 107 13.86 -2.39 -4.14
C GLY A 107 13.62 -3.34 -5.32
N VAL A 108 13.05 -2.80 -6.38
CA VAL A 108 12.87 -3.45 -7.68
C VAL A 108 13.44 -2.50 -8.73
N GLY A 109 14.38 -2.98 -9.54
CA GLY A 109 15.13 -2.17 -10.48
C GLY A 109 15.10 -2.73 -11.89
N LYS A 110 15.31 -1.85 -12.86
CA LYS A 110 15.34 -2.16 -14.30
C LYS A 110 16.46 -3.11 -14.72
N GLY A 111 17.50 -3.31 -13.89
CA GLY A 111 18.63 -4.18 -14.20
C GLY A 111 19.26 -3.84 -15.56
N LYS A 112 19.23 -4.79 -16.50
CA LYS A 112 19.73 -4.60 -17.89
C LYS A 112 18.61 -4.51 -18.92
N SER A 113 17.37 -4.26 -18.50
CA SER A 113 16.22 -4.37 -19.39
C SER A 113 16.29 -3.37 -20.53
N PRO A 114 16.12 -3.81 -21.79
CA PRO A 114 15.88 -2.88 -22.89
C PRO A 114 14.47 -2.30 -22.84
N ASN A 115 13.55 -2.93 -22.10
CA ASN A 115 12.15 -2.54 -22.03
C ASN A 115 11.92 -1.50 -20.93
N GLU A 116 11.39 -0.36 -21.35
CA GLU A 116 11.18 0.80 -20.51
C GLU A 116 9.76 0.78 -19.92
N VAL A 117 9.66 0.98 -18.61
CA VAL A 117 8.40 1.33 -17.96
C VAL A 117 8.23 2.84 -18.12
N ASN A 118 7.12 3.25 -18.71
CA ASN A 118 6.85 4.63 -19.13
C ASN A 118 5.34 4.95 -19.00
N ASN A 119 4.89 6.11 -19.49
CA ASN A 119 3.50 6.54 -19.38
C ASN A 119 2.44 5.64 -20.05
N ALA A 120 2.85 4.68 -20.89
CA ALA A 120 1.97 3.73 -21.56
C ALA A 120 2.20 2.27 -21.10
N VAL A 121 3.24 2.02 -20.29
CA VAL A 121 3.69 0.68 -19.94
C VAL A 121 4.03 0.66 -18.46
N SER A 122 3.25 -0.09 -17.68
CA SER A 122 3.40 -0.21 -16.24
C SER A 122 4.37 -1.32 -15.86
N LEU A 123 5.04 -1.19 -14.71
CA LEU A 123 5.79 -2.27 -14.09
C LEU A 123 4.84 -3.19 -13.33
N THR A 124 5.07 -4.50 -13.44
CA THR A 124 4.37 -5.52 -12.66
C THR A 124 5.35 -6.45 -11.98
N PHE A 125 5.02 -6.93 -10.79
CA PHE A 125 5.76 -7.97 -10.09
C PHE A 125 4.91 -8.59 -8.97
N ASP A 126 5.24 -9.80 -8.57
CA ASP A 126 4.61 -10.46 -7.44
C ASP A 126 5.57 -10.57 -6.26
N THR A 127 5.01 -10.40 -5.06
CA THR A 127 5.68 -10.77 -3.81
C THR A 127 4.90 -11.88 -3.13
N THR A 128 5.58 -12.93 -2.69
CA THR A 128 4.99 -14.09 -2.01
C THR A 128 5.60 -14.27 -0.63
N LEU A 129 4.76 -14.39 0.40
CA LEU A 129 5.21 -14.79 1.74
C LEU A 129 5.46 -16.30 1.80
N SER A 130 6.61 -16.67 2.37
CA SER A 130 6.96 -18.08 2.63
C SER A 130 6.03 -18.77 3.62
N SER A 131 5.35 -17.99 4.47
CA SER A 131 4.41 -18.50 5.48
C SER A 131 3.40 -17.42 5.87
N GLY A 132 2.16 -17.84 6.14
CA GLY A 132 1.07 -16.94 6.50
C GLY A 132 0.53 -16.16 5.31
N ASN A 133 -0.35 -15.20 5.60
CA ASN A 133 -1.01 -14.38 4.60
C ASN A 133 -0.67 -12.89 4.82
N PHE A 134 -0.71 -12.12 3.74
CA PHE A 134 -0.63 -10.67 3.84
C PHE A 134 -1.83 -10.11 4.61
N THR A 135 -1.62 -9.05 5.38
CA THR A 135 -2.69 -8.30 6.03
C THR A 135 -2.55 -6.82 5.69
N GLN A 136 -3.65 -6.07 5.72
CA GLN A 136 -3.61 -4.64 5.41
C GLN A 136 -2.66 -3.85 6.35
N ALA A 137 -2.53 -4.31 7.59
CA ALA A 137 -1.60 -3.77 8.58
C ALA A 137 -0.12 -3.90 8.18
N MET A 138 0.23 -4.90 7.37
CA MET A 138 1.59 -5.04 6.82
C MET A 138 1.94 -3.92 5.85
N PHE A 139 0.95 -3.26 5.25
CA PHE A 139 1.15 -2.11 4.36
C PHE A 139 1.04 -0.81 5.16
N SER A 140 -0.10 -0.58 5.82
CA SER A 140 -0.38 0.71 6.46
C SER A 140 0.51 1.07 7.65
N PHE A 141 1.08 0.08 8.33
CA PHE A 141 2.03 0.29 9.42
C PHE A 141 3.49 0.01 9.04
N ALA A 142 3.80 -0.06 7.74
CA ALA A 142 5.19 -0.16 7.27
C ALA A 142 6.05 0.95 7.89
N SER A 143 7.29 0.63 8.24
CA SER A 143 8.22 1.65 8.73
C SER A 143 8.48 2.69 7.63
N LEU A 144 8.73 3.94 8.01
CA LEU A 144 9.19 4.96 7.08
C LEU A 144 10.63 4.67 6.65
N SER A 145 11.01 5.15 5.48
CA SER A 145 12.40 5.13 5.02
C SER A 145 13.30 5.84 6.01
N THR A 146 14.56 5.39 6.06
CA THR A 146 15.60 5.98 6.91
C THR A 146 16.69 6.60 6.05
N GLY A 147 17.78 7.10 6.64
CA GLY A 147 18.87 7.73 5.91
C GLY A 147 18.71 9.25 5.74
N GLY A 148 19.53 9.85 4.87
CA GLY A 148 19.70 11.31 4.78
C GLY A 148 18.99 11.98 3.61
N GLY A 149 18.36 11.21 2.72
CA GLY A 149 17.91 11.71 1.42
C GLY A 149 16.49 12.26 1.38
N ILE A 150 15.52 11.54 1.95
CA ILE A 150 14.11 11.92 1.91
C ILE A 150 13.79 12.88 3.07
N PRO A 151 12.97 13.93 2.87
CA PRO A 151 12.57 14.83 3.95
C PRO A 151 11.91 14.08 5.09
N ALA A 152 12.27 14.45 6.33
CA ALA A 152 11.58 13.95 7.51
C ALA A 152 10.07 14.27 7.42
N PRO A 153 9.18 13.30 7.73
CA PRO A 153 9.46 12.07 8.48
C PRO A 153 9.91 10.83 7.66
N GLY A 154 10.15 10.95 6.35
CA GLY A 154 10.44 9.81 5.47
C GLY A 154 9.19 9.30 4.72
N ALA A 155 9.33 8.21 3.97
CA ALA A 155 8.26 7.63 3.16
C ALA A 155 8.25 6.10 3.17
N GLN A 156 7.09 5.45 3.02
CA GLN A 156 6.98 3.98 2.94
C GLN A 156 7.25 3.45 1.54
N MET A 157 7.08 4.29 0.50
CA MET A 157 7.33 3.95 -0.90
C MET A 157 8.12 5.08 -1.58
N GLY A 158 8.93 4.71 -2.57
CA GLY A 158 9.74 5.61 -3.37
C GLY A 158 9.91 5.11 -4.80
N ALA A 159 10.10 6.01 -5.75
CA ALA A 159 10.36 5.67 -7.14
C ALA A 159 11.35 6.65 -7.76
N HIS A 160 12.40 6.11 -8.37
CA HIS A 160 13.35 6.88 -9.16
C HIS A 160 12.90 6.94 -10.61
N VAL A 161 12.76 8.15 -11.15
CA VAL A 161 12.28 8.40 -12.51
C VAL A 161 13.34 9.22 -13.26
N GLN A 162 13.62 8.82 -14.49
CA GLN A 162 14.59 9.45 -15.38
C GLN A 162 13.88 10.15 -16.56
N SER A 163 14.66 10.94 -17.31
CA SER A 163 14.26 11.59 -18.56
C SER A 163 13.10 12.58 -18.39
N LEU A 164 13.15 13.37 -17.31
CA LEU A 164 12.10 14.33 -16.94
C LEU A 164 12.14 15.62 -17.76
N GLY A 165 13.33 16.09 -18.12
CA GLY A 165 13.53 17.28 -18.94
C GLY A 165 13.38 17.00 -20.44
N THR A 166 13.10 18.04 -21.23
CA THR A 166 12.98 17.94 -22.70
C THR A 166 14.26 17.51 -23.41
N SER A 167 15.41 17.59 -22.71
CA SER A 167 16.72 17.11 -23.17
C SER A 167 17.05 15.68 -22.72
N GLY A 168 16.19 15.04 -21.92
CA GLY A 168 16.35 13.65 -21.49
C GLY A 168 17.38 13.40 -20.36
N ASN A 169 17.97 14.45 -19.78
CA ASN A 169 19.08 14.31 -18.82
C ASN A 169 18.71 14.52 -17.34
N ASP A 170 17.43 14.75 -17.04
CA ASP A 170 16.98 15.03 -15.68
C ASP A 170 16.31 13.82 -15.02
N SER A 171 16.38 13.75 -13.69
CA SER A 171 15.87 12.65 -12.88
C SER A 171 15.33 13.14 -11.53
N GLY A 172 14.29 12.48 -11.05
CA GLY A 172 13.58 12.84 -9.83
C GLY A 172 13.20 11.61 -9.02
N PHE A 173 12.74 11.87 -7.80
CA PHE A 173 12.36 10.82 -6.87
C PHE A 173 10.98 11.12 -6.29
N ALA A 174 10.01 10.27 -6.61
CA ALA A 174 8.64 10.36 -6.12
C ALA A 174 8.47 9.48 -4.88
N VAL A 175 7.68 9.94 -3.91
CA VAL A 175 7.47 9.26 -2.63
C VAL A 175 5.99 9.22 -2.25
N ALA A 176 5.63 8.23 -1.44
CA ALA A 176 4.31 8.14 -0.81
C ALA A 176 4.34 7.28 0.45
N ASN A 177 3.23 7.37 1.19
CA ASN A 177 2.88 6.44 2.24
C ASN A 177 1.62 5.65 1.83
N PHE A 178 1.51 4.41 2.30
CA PHE A 178 0.28 3.65 2.19
C PHE A 178 -0.86 4.38 2.89
N PRO A 179 -2.10 4.26 2.37
CA PRO A 179 -3.25 4.84 3.04
C PRO A 179 -3.41 4.22 4.43
N PRO A 180 -3.84 5.00 5.44
CA PRO A 180 -4.19 4.44 6.74
C PRO A 180 -5.32 3.41 6.55
N PRO A 181 -5.39 2.37 7.42
CA PRO A 181 -6.47 1.42 7.33
C PRO A 181 -7.81 2.15 7.52
N PRO A 182 -8.89 1.75 6.83
CA PRO A 182 -10.20 2.35 7.02
C PRO A 182 -10.56 2.30 8.49
N VAL A 183 -10.78 3.46 9.11
CA VAL A 183 -11.40 3.50 10.43
C VAL A 183 -12.83 3.00 10.26
N SER A 184 -13.11 1.77 10.73
CA SER A 184 -14.49 1.32 10.83
C SER A 184 -15.16 2.17 11.90
N HIS A 185 -15.82 3.25 11.50
CA HIS A 185 -16.90 3.79 12.31
C HIS A 185 -17.95 2.69 12.34
N GLY A 186 -17.97 1.92 13.43
CA GLY A 186 -18.99 0.91 13.66
C GLY A 186 -20.35 1.61 13.64
N VAL A 187 -21.02 1.60 12.50
CA VAL A 187 -22.45 1.83 12.45
C VAL A 187 -23.04 0.62 13.17
N PRO A 188 -23.75 0.80 14.30
CA PRO A 188 -24.40 -0.33 14.96
C PRO A 188 -25.30 -1.02 13.94
N GLU A 189 -25.08 -2.31 13.70
CA GLU A 189 -25.94 -3.08 12.81
C GLU A 189 -27.39 -2.92 13.27
N ALA A 190 -28.32 -2.81 12.31
CA ALA A 190 -29.73 -2.45 12.55
C ALA A 190 -30.47 -3.39 13.53
N SER A 191 -29.91 -4.57 13.80
CA SER A 191 -30.32 -5.50 14.86
C SER A 191 -30.25 -4.90 16.28
N SER A 192 -29.44 -3.86 16.49
CA SER A 192 -29.26 -3.18 17.77
C SER A 192 -30.39 -2.19 18.10
N ILE A 193 -31.08 -1.65 17.08
CA ILE A 193 -32.15 -0.65 17.26
C ILE A 193 -33.47 -1.31 17.66
N VAL A 194 -33.73 -2.53 17.20
CA VAL A 194 -34.96 -3.28 17.54
C VAL A 194 -34.94 -3.77 18.99
N ALA A 195 -33.76 -4.01 19.59
CA ALA A 195 -33.64 -4.43 20.98
C ALA A 195 -34.03 -3.34 22.00
N TRP A 196 -33.96 -2.06 21.63
CA TRP A 196 -34.27 -0.94 22.54
C TRP A 196 -35.74 -0.46 22.49
N LEU A 197 -36.52 -0.87 21.50
CA LEU A 197 -37.94 -0.51 21.39
C LEU A 197 -38.91 -1.63 21.83
N GLY A 198 -38.41 -2.82 22.17
CA GLY A 198 -39.23 -4.00 22.46
C GLY A 198 -39.63 -4.26 23.91
N LEU A 199 -39.20 -3.44 24.89
CA LEU A 199 -39.37 -3.74 26.32
C LEU A 199 -40.33 -2.82 27.10
N SER A 200 -41.13 -1.96 26.44
CA SER A 200 -42.01 -1.01 27.14
C SER A 200 -43.50 -1.33 27.07
N LEU A 201 -43.93 -2.60 27.02
CA LEU A 201 -45.36 -2.92 27.05
C LEU A 201 -45.72 -4.27 27.70
N CYS A 202 -45.32 -4.50 28.95
CA CYS A 202 -45.93 -5.54 29.78
C CYS A 202 -45.80 -5.19 31.27
N GLY A 203 -46.87 -4.67 31.87
CA GLY A 203 -46.86 -4.33 33.29
C GLY A 203 -48.11 -3.62 33.80
N VAL A 204 -49.31 -4.03 33.38
CA VAL A 204 -50.54 -3.73 34.14
C VAL A 204 -50.95 -5.03 34.80
N LEU A 205 -50.90 -5.13 36.14
CA LEU A 205 -51.89 -5.84 36.95
C LEU A 205 -51.67 -5.64 38.47
N ALA A 206 -52.80 -5.35 39.14
CA ALA A 206 -53.16 -5.67 40.52
C ALA A 206 -52.62 -4.83 41.69
N TYR A 207 -53.33 -3.73 41.97
CA TYR A 207 -53.37 -3.07 43.28
C TYR A 207 -54.14 -3.94 44.30
N LYS A 208 -53.47 -4.50 45.32
CA LYS A 208 -54.13 -5.10 46.50
C LYS A 208 -53.88 -4.24 47.74
N ARG A 209 -54.96 -3.71 48.32
CA ARG A 209 -54.98 -2.95 49.59
C ARG A 209 -54.73 -3.88 50.79
N PRO A 210 -53.93 -3.50 51.80
CA PRO A 210 -53.96 -4.16 53.10
C PRO A 210 -55.09 -3.60 53.99
N ARG A 211 -55.89 -4.52 54.56
CA ARG A 211 -56.82 -4.27 55.67
C ARG A 211 -56.01 -4.09 56.95
N PHE A 212 -56.30 -3.02 57.70
CA PHE A 212 -55.84 -2.81 59.06
C PHE A 212 -56.51 -3.84 59.99
N ALA A 213 -55.72 -4.57 60.78
CA ALA A 213 -56.17 -5.23 62.00
C ALA A 213 -55.66 -4.42 63.20
N ARG A 214 -56.57 -3.88 64.02
CA ARG A 214 -56.26 -3.33 65.34
C ARG A 214 -56.60 -4.39 66.40
N ARG A 215 -55.71 -4.52 67.39
CA ARG A 215 -56.01 -5.07 68.71
C ARG A 215 -56.94 -4.12 69.46
#